data_AF-A0A7Y8K7F6-F1
#
_entry.id   AF-A0A7Y8K7F6-F1
#
_cell.length_a   1.000
_cell.length_b   1.000
_cell.length_c   1.000
_cell.angle_alpha   90.00
_cell.angle_beta   90.00
_cell.angle_gamma   90.00
#
_symmetry.space_group_name_H-M   'P 1'
#
loop_
_entity.id
_entity.type
_entity.pdbx_description
1 polymer ?
#
loop_
_entity_poly.entity_id
_entity_poly.type
_entity_poly.pdbx_seq_one_letter_code
_entity_poly.pdbx_strand_id
1 'polypeptide(L)' 'MTTTKYVIKYKLNGERRFEFAQLQAGSIEEAKEALAKIHDASDEITDINVSKAL' A
#
# COMPACT_ATOMS: atom_id res chain seq x y z
N MET A 1 -19.30 2.30 -6.74
CA MET A 1 -18.40 2.83 -5.70
C MET A 1 -17.15 3.37 -6.40
N THR A 2 -16.77 4.62 -6.15
CA THR A 2 -15.63 5.27 -6.81
C THR A 2 -14.35 5.01 -6.02
N THR A 3 -13.38 4.33 -6.61
CA THR A 3 -12.03 4.22 -6.06
C THR A 3 -11.19 5.39 -6.54
N THR A 4 -10.28 5.86 -5.68
CA THR A 4 -9.31 6.90 -6.01
C THR A 4 -7.93 6.25 -6.11
N LYS A 5 -7.08 6.78 -6.99
CA LYS A 5 -5.70 6.33 -7.08
C LYS A 5 -4.90 6.87 -5.89
N TYR A 6 -4.32 5.98 -5.12
CA TYR A 6 -3.41 6.29 -4.02
C TYR A 6 -2.02 5.74 -4.31
N VAL A 7 -1.02 6.37 -3.71
CA VAL A 7 0.35 5.89 -3.64
C VAL A 7 0.57 5.34 -2.24
N ILE A 8 0.85 4.05 -2.15
CA ILE A 8 1.23 3.38 -0.92
C ILE A 8 2.76 3.36 -0.87
N LYS A 9 3.33 4.04 0.11
CA LYS A 9 4.77 4.01 0.41
C LYS A 9 4.98 3.07 1.58
N TYR A 10 5.95 2.18 1.49
CA TYR A 10 6.21 1.18 2.53
C TYR A 10 7.66 0.73 2.46
N LYS A 11 8.12 0.02 3.49
CA LYS A 11 9.34 -0.76 3.44
C LYS A 11 9.00 -2.23 3.28
N LEU A 12 9.68 -2.90 2.36
CA LEU A 12 9.62 -4.35 2.16
C LEU A 12 11.00 -4.92 2.51
N ASN A 13 11.09 -5.74 3.56
CA ASN A 13 12.36 -6.34 4.00
C ASN A 13 13.48 -5.29 4.20
N GLY A 14 13.10 -4.10 4.70
CA GLY A 14 14.01 -2.96 4.90
C GLY A 14 14.21 -2.04 3.69
N GLU A 15 13.78 -2.43 2.48
CA GLU A 15 13.86 -1.61 1.27
C GLU A 15 12.65 -0.70 1.10
N ARG A 16 12.87 0.58 0.81
CA ARG A 16 11.77 1.51 0.52
C ARG A 16 11.16 1.23 -0.86
N ARG A 17 9.86 0.98 -0.89
CA ARG A 17 9.07 0.77 -2.11
C ARG A 17 7.84 1.67 -2.13
N PHE A 18 7.26 1.77 -3.33
CA PHE A 18 6.03 2.49 -3.57
C PHE A 18 5.17 1.70 -4.55
N GLU A 19 3.88 1.62 -4.27
CA GLU A 19 2.89 0.89 -5.07
C GLU A 19 1.69 1.79 -5.35
N PHE A 20 1.15 1.74 -6.57
CA PHE A 20 -0.07 2.47 -6.89
C PHE A 20 -1.27 1.55 -6.74
N ALA A 21 -2.20 1.93 -5.87
CA ALA A 21 -3.41 1.16 -5.62
C ALA A 21 -4.67 2.00 -5.80
N GLN A 22 -5.74 1.36 -6.25
CA GLN A 22 -7.08 1.94 -6.30
C GLN A 22 -7.78 1.63 -4.97
N LEU A 23 -7.87 2.62 -4.09
CA LEU A 23 -8.48 2.47 -2.76
C LEU A 23 -9.75 3.33 -2.65
N GLN A 24 -10.69 2.96 -1.78
CA GLN A 24 -11.89 3.79 -1.58
C GLN A 24 -11.59 4.97 -0.68
N ALA A 25 -11.02 4.71 0.50
CA ALA A 25 -10.73 5.74 1.50
C ALA A 25 -9.24 6.10 1.56
N GLY A 26 -8.37 5.23 1.03
CA GLY A 26 -6.93 5.40 1.18
C GLY A 26 -6.47 5.05 2.59
N SER A 27 -7.14 4.10 3.24
CA SER A 27 -6.78 3.69 4.61
C SER A 27 -5.55 2.78 4.61
N ILE A 28 -4.88 2.72 5.76
CA ILE A 28 -3.74 1.81 5.94
C ILE A 28 -4.18 0.34 5.83
N GLU A 29 -5.40 0.00 6.24
CA GLU A 29 -5.95 -1.36 6.14
C GLU A 29 -6.14 -1.76 4.67
N GLU A 30 -6.78 -0.90 3.87
CA GLU A 30 -6.92 -1.13 2.43
C GLU A 30 -5.55 -1.26 1.74
N ALA A 31 -4.58 -0.45 2.15
CA ALA A 31 -3.21 -0.55 1.65
C ALA A 31 -2.53 -1.86 2.05
N LYS A 32 -2.69 -2.31 3.30
CA LYS A 32 -2.16 -3.61 3.76
C LYS A 32 -2.75 -4.77 2.99
N GLU A 33 -4.06 -4.78 2.76
CA GLU A 33 -4.71 -5.81 1.94
C GLU A 33 -4.22 -5.78 0.49
N ALA A 34 -4.04 -4.59 -0.10
CA ALA A 34 -3.50 -4.46 -1.43
C ALA A 34 -2.06 -5.00 -1.51
N LEU A 35 -1.23 -4.68 -0.52
CA LEU A 35 0.15 -5.16 -0.45
C LEU A 35 0.24 -6.67 -0.18
N ALA A 36 -0.60 -7.22 0.68
CA ALA A 36 -0.65 -8.64 1.00
C ALA A 36 -1.09 -9.52 -0.19
N LYS A 37 -1.70 -8.92 -1.23
CA LYS A 37 -2.01 -9.62 -2.49
C LYS A 37 -0.82 -9.69 -3.46
N ILE A 38 0.19 -8.85 -3.26
CA ILE A 38 1.31 -8.67 -4.19
C ILE A 38 2.59 -9.28 -3.61
N HIS A 39 2.73 -9.27 -2.29
CA HIS A 39 3.91 -9.79 -1.56
C HIS A 39 3.57 -11.10 -0.84
N ASP A 40 4.61 -11.88 -0.56
CA ASP A 40 4.47 -13.14 0.16
C ASP A 40 4.32 -12.89 1.67
N ALA A 41 3.73 -13.85 2.38
CA ALA A 41 3.58 -13.77 3.84
C ALA A 41 4.92 -13.76 4.60
N SER A 42 6.02 -14.15 3.94
CA SER A 42 7.38 -14.06 4.46
C SER A 42 7.97 -12.66 4.39
N ASP A 43 7.39 -11.76 3.58
CA ASP A 43 7.91 -10.42 3.42
C ASP A 43 7.48 -9.52 4.58
N GLU A 44 8.45 -8.80 5.15
CA GLU A 44 8.22 -7.86 6.23
C GLU A 44 7.85 -6.49 5.67
N ILE A 45 6.57 -6.14 5.78
CA ILE A 45 6.04 -4.85 5.35
C ILE A 45 5.92 -3.91 6.55
N THR A 46 6.72 -2.83 6.54
CA THR A 46 6.76 -1.81 7.61
C THR A 46 6.65 -0.39 7.05
N ASP A 47 6.51 0.61 7.92
CA ASP A 47 6.45 2.04 7.54
C ASP A 47 5.41 2.38 6.45
N ILE A 48 4.23 1.76 6.51
CA ILE A 48 3.16 1.96 5.52
C ILE A 48 2.58 3.37 5.67
N ASN A 49 2.62 4.13 4.57
CA ASN A 49 2.04 5.45 4.44
C ASN A 49 1.24 5.53 3.14
N VAL A 50 0.01 6.02 3.22
CA VAL A 50 -0.88 6.14 2.06
C VAL A 50 -1.06 7.62 1.74
N SER A 51 -0.81 8.00 0.50
CA SER A 51 -0.95 9.37 0.00
C SER A 51 -1.84 9.38 -1.22
N LYS A 52 -2.76 10.34 -1.32
CA LYS A 52 -3.58 10.51 -2.52
C LYS A 52 -2.68 10.90 -3.69
N ALA A 53 -2.77 10.19 -4.81
CA ALA A 53 -2.09 10.60 -6.03
C ALA A 53 -2.86 11.82 -6.59
N LEU A 54 -2.21 12.98 -6.60
CA LEU A 54 -2.72 14.21 -7.21
C LEU A 54 -2.72 14.10 -8.73
#